data_AF-A0A9X1ZHG4-F1
#
_entry.id   AF-A0A9X1ZHG4-F1
#
_cell.length_a   1.000
_cell.length_b   1.000
_cell.length_c   1.000
_cell.angle_alpha   90.00
_cell.angle_beta   90.00
_cell.angle_gamma   90.00
#
_symmetry.space_group_name_H-M   'P 1'
#
loop_
_entity.id
_entity.type
_entity.pdbx_description
1 polymer ?
#
loop_
_entity_poly.entity_id
_entity_poly.type
_entity_poly.pdbx_seq_one_letter_code
_entity_poly.pdbx_strand_id
1 'polypeptide(L)'
;MKLTAHSHIEKTAYELRDHAHAVIKNVLLMSNISTLALQMAMRQLSSQSRVALHFHPDRIDSRGLCVVDGLLRDGVYKSQFETHVSNGHLSPELGGSRDHWENQLFGNCYSGIKHRPKYGALDFGLCPLGPAPRFGSCYLVTHSQILPRCTFSYMDSYRLPKEKGTIKCFDVILAALLSESFERQYALGCEGLKPSKLINYFSQHLTAPTEKRFDNQPCGNLDHYIEAQIHGDLSLDKDVAVLVADPSFIGSQIGDSLLALCDEYDIELLWHNGRQMRVTDVPDDFRGAAMPTLAQSIAEDQIINAEIIGRAAYQLQKQPTSWSERGAHTKKMQDLKLLWHVLVKYGHTPSNEPFLL
;
A
#
# COMPACT_ATOMS: atom_id res chain seq x y z
N MET A 1 15.47 -29.72 -5.92
CA MET A 1 14.67 -28.68 -6.60
C MET A 1 14.70 -27.45 -5.70
N LYS A 2 15.16 -26.28 -6.18
CA LYS A 2 15.14 -25.04 -5.36
C LYS A 2 13.67 -24.70 -5.10
N LEU A 3 13.27 -24.57 -3.84
CA LEU A 3 11.92 -24.12 -3.48
C LEU A 3 11.66 -22.77 -4.16
N THR A 4 10.44 -22.55 -4.65
CA THR A 4 9.99 -21.21 -5.03
C THR A 4 9.57 -20.45 -3.77
N ALA A 5 9.52 -19.11 -3.85
CA ALA A 5 9.10 -18.28 -2.73
C ALA A 5 7.72 -18.70 -2.19
N HIS A 6 6.76 -18.99 -3.08
CA HIS A 6 5.45 -19.57 -2.72
C HIS A 6 5.57 -20.86 -1.93
N SER A 7 6.29 -21.85 -2.44
CA SER A 7 6.40 -23.15 -1.77
C SER A 7 7.08 -23.05 -0.40
N HIS A 8 8.02 -22.10 -0.25
CA HIS A 8 8.64 -21.80 1.04
C HIS A 8 7.61 -21.24 2.04
N ILE A 9 6.84 -20.23 1.62
CA ILE A 9 5.80 -19.60 2.45
C ILE A 9 4.69 -20.60 2.81
N GLU A 10 4.23 -21.41 1.85
CA GLU A 10 3.20 -22.44 2.09
C GLU A 10 3.67 -23.47 3.11
N LYS A 11 4.93 -23.91 3.03
CA LYS A 11 5.51 -24.80 4.04
C LYS A 11 5.47 -24.19 5.43
N THR A 12 5.90 -22.93 5.58
CA THR A 12 5.87 -22.24 6.88
C THR A 12 4.44 -22.03 7.39
N ALA A 13 3.50 -21.69 6.51
CA ALA A 13 2.09 -21.54 6.89
C ALA A 13 1.48 -22.87 7.36
N TYR A 14 1.87 -23.99 6.73
CA TYR A 14 1.38 -25.33 7.09
C TYR A 14 1.73 -25.71 8.54
N GLU A 15 2.90 -25.32 9.03
CA GLU A 15 3.34 -25.57 10.40
C GLU A 15 2.44 -24.89 11.46
N LEU A 16 1.72 -23.83 11.08
CA LEU A 16 0.83 -23.06 11.97
C LEU A 16 -0.65 -23.33 11.73
N ARG A 17 -0.99 -24.21 10.77
CA ARG A 17 -2.37 -24.41 10.31
C ARG A 17 -3.31 -24.85 11.43
N ASP A 18 -2.92 -25.83 12.22
CA ASP A 18 -3.80 -26.40 13.26
C ASP A 18 -4.09 -25.36 14.36
N HIS A 19 -3.09 -24.55 14.71
CA HIS A 19 -3.27 -23.43 15.64
C HIS A 19 -4.21 -22.37 15.05
N ALA A 20 -4.01 -21.97 13.79
CA ALA A 20 -4.86 -21.01 13.11
C ALA A 20 -6.33 -21.49 13.02
N HIS A 21 -6.56 -22.77 12.71
CA HIS A 21 -7.89 -23.37 12.66
C HIS A 21 -8.57 -23.37 14.04
N ALA A 22 -7.83 -23.62 15.12
CA ALA A 22 -8.36 -23.54 16.48
C ALA A 22 -8.81 -22.11 16.83
N VAL A 23 -8.01 -21.10 16.49
CA VAL A 23 -8.34 -19.68 16.67
C VAL A 23 -9.60 -19.31 15.86
N ILE A 24 -9.61 -19.63 14.56
CA ILE A 24 -10.76 -19.36 13.68
C ILE A 24 -12.02 -20.01 14.25
N LYS A 25 -11.98 -21.31 14.60
CA LYS A 25 -13.12 -22.03 15.16
C LYS A 25 -13.66 -21.37 16.43
N ASN A 26 -12.76 -20.92 17.32
CA ASN A 26 -13.15 -20.22 18.54
C ASN A 26 -13.85 -18.89 18.23
N VAL A 27 -13.27 -18.06 17.36
CA VAL A 27 -13.87 -16.77 16.97
C VAL A 27 -15.22 -16.96 16.30
N LEU A 28 -15.36 -17.95 15.41
CA LEU A 28 -16.64 -18.28 14.76
C LEU A 28 -17.72 -18.64 15.79
N LEU A 29 -17.39 -19.52 16.74
CA LEU A 29 -18.31 -19.95 17.79
C LEU A 29 -18.75 -18.75 18.65
N MET A 30 -17.78 -17.98 19.15
CA MET A 30 -18.04 -16.85 20.04
C MET A 30 -18.75 -15.67 19.34
N SER A 31 -18.64 -15.58 18.02
CA SER A 31 -19.26 -14.52 17.21
C SER A 31 -20.53 -14.97 16.50
N ASN A 32 -21.01 -16.20 16.74
CA ASN A 32 -22.16 -16.81 16.07
C ASN A 32 -22.07 -16.76 14.53
N ILE A 33 -20.91 -17.11 13.99
CA ILE A 33 -20.66 -17.17 12.54
C ILE A 33 -20.66 -18.63 12.11
N SER A 34 -21.48 -18.97 11.12
CA SER A 34 -21.52 -20.34 10.60
C SER A 34 -20.28 -20.66 9.76
N THR A 35 -19.88 -21.92 9.76
CA THR A 35 -18.81 -22.41 8.87
C THR A 35 -19.13 -22.15 7.40
N LEU A 36 -20.41 -22.23 7.01
CA LEU A 36 -20.85 -21.94 5.64
C LEU A 36 -20.60 -20.47 5.27
N ALA A 37 -20.91 -19.52 6.16
CA ALA A 37 -20.65 -18.10 5.92
C ALA A 37 -19.15 -17.84 5.73
N LEU A 38 -18.30 -18.45 6.56
CA LEU A 38 -16.85 -18.37 6.37
C LEU A 38 -16.41 -18.95 5.02
N GLN A 39 -16.90 -20.13 4.66
CA GLN A 39 -16.55 -20.77 3.38
C GLN A 39 -16.94 -19.92 2.18
N MET A 40 -18.11 -19.27 2.22
CA MET A 40 -18.55 -18.35 1.16
C MET A 40 -17.64 -17.12 1.09
N ALA A 41 -17.35 -16.50 2.24
CA ALA A 41 -16.42 -15.37 2.32
C ALA A 41 -15.04 -15.71 1.75
N MET A 42 -14.48 -16.89 2.09
CA MET A 42 -13.17 -17.32 1.61
C MET A 42 -13.16 -17.63 0.10
N ARG A 43 -14.27 -18.11 -0.47
CA ARG A 43 -14.39 -18.25 -1.93
C ARG A 43 -14.38 -16.90 -2.63
N GLN A 44 -15.07 -15.90 -2.08
CA GLN A 44 -15.05 -14.54 -2.62
C GLN A 44 -13.65 -13.93 -2.49
N LEU A 45 -13.02 -14.02 -1.31
CA LEU A 45 -11.67 -13.53 -1.08
C LEU A 45 -10.65 -14.15 -2.06
N SER A 46 -10.70 -15.46 -2.27
CA SER A 46 -9.75 -16.14 -3.16
C SER A 46 -9.94 -15.87 -4.66
N SER A 47 -11.09 -15.33 -5.09
CA SER A 47 -11.39 -15.11 -6.51
C SER A 47 -11.57 -13.64 -6.89
N GLN A 48 -11.94 -12.78 -5.94
CA GLN A 48 -12.32 -11.39 -6.19
C GLN A 48 -11.37 -10.38 -5.55
N SER A 49 -10.55 -10.78 -4.57
CA SER A 49 -9.60 -9.85 -3.97
C SER A 49 -8.59 -9.34 -5.00
N ARG A 50 -8.13 -8.12 -4.78
CA ARG A 50 -7.16 -7.43 -5.63
C ARG A 50 -5.99 -6.98 -4.76
N VAL A 51 -4.87 -6.64 -5.37
CA VAL A 51 -3.74 -6.02 -4.69
C VAL A 51 -3.64 -4.57 -5.13
N ALA A 52 -3.49 -3.66 -4.16
CA ALA A 52 -3.20 -2.26 -4.42
C ALA A 52 -1.69 -1.99 -4.25
N LEU A 53 -1.06 -1.37 -5.25
CA LEU A 53 0.33 -0.91 -5.21
C LEU A 53 0.36 0.61 -5.06
N HIS A 54 0.71 1.07 -3.86
CA HIS A 54 0.83 2.49 -3.56
C HIS A 54 2.15 3.08 -4.06
N PHE A 55 2.08 4.31 -4.56
CA PHE A 55 3.26 5.06 -5.00
C PHE A 55 3.01 6.58 -4.91
N HIS A 56 4.10 7.34 -4.92
CA HIS A 56 4.05 8.78 -5.12
C HIS A 56 4.48 9.05 -6.56
N PRO A 57 3.61 9.61 -7.43
CA PRO A 57 3.88 9.73 -8.86
C PRO A 57 5.05 10.67 -9.17
N ASP A 58 5.31 11.64 -8.28
CA ASP A 58 6.28 12.73 -8.40
C ASP A 58 7.72 12.38 -7.96
N ARG A 59 7.94 11.23 -7.31
CA ARG A 59 9.28 10.85 -6.82
C ARG A 59 10.21 10.55 -7.98
N ILE A 60 11.49 10.90 -7.86
CA ILE A 60 12.45 10.72 -8.96
C ILE A 60 13.19 9.39 -8.80
N ASP A 61 13.23 8.61 -9.87
CA ASP A 61 13.99 7.37 -9.97
C ASP A 61 15.48 7.60 -10.31
N SER A 62 16.27 6.52 -10.28
CA SER A 62 17.71 6.55 -10.62
C SER A 62 18.04 7.08 -12.01
N ARG A 63 17.06 7.17 -12.92
CA ARG A 63 17.20 7.67 -14.29
C ARG A 63 16.84 9.15 -14.39
N GLY A 64 16.40 9.78 -13.30
CA GLY A 64 15.95 11.16 -13.28
C GLY A 64 14.51 11.36 -13.73
N LEU A 65 13.72 10.28 -13.88
CA LEU A 65 12.30 10.38 -14.22
C LEU A 65 11.42 10.37 -12.98
N CYS A 66 10.30 11.08 -13.03
CA CYS A 66 9.24 10.87 -12.04
C CYS A 66 8.73 9.42 -12.13
N VAL A 67 8.24 8.85 -11.02
CA VAL A 67 7.70 7.48 -10.99
C VAL A 67 6.61 7.29 -12.04
N VAL A 68 5.70 8.26 -12.21
CA VAL A 68 4.66 8.17 -13.24
C VAL A 68 5.22 8.11 -14.66
N ASP A 69 6.25 8.91 -14.98
CA ASP A 69 6.90 8.89 -16.30
C ASP A 69 7.69 7.59 -16.51
N GLY A 70 8.28 7.06 -15.43
CA GLY A 70 8.94 5.77 -15.44
C GLY A 70 7.97 4.63 -15.72
N LEU A 71 6.79 4.64 -15.09
CA LEU A 71 5.70 3.70 -15.36
C LEU A 71 5.20 3.83 -16.81
N LEU A 72 4.99 5.07 -17.28
CA LEU A 72 4.53 5.36 -18.64
C LEU A 72 5.49 4.81 -19.68
N ARG A 73 6.80 5.05 -19.50
CA ARG A 73 7.82 4.58 -20.43
C ARG A 73 8.01 3.07 -20.40
N ASP A 74 7.96 2.45 -19.23
CA ASP A 74 8.41 1.07 -19.06
C ASP A 74 7.29 0.04 -19.21
N GLY A 75 6.03 0.41 -18.94
CA GLY A 75 4.87 -0.49 -18.99
C GLY A 75 4.88 -1.60 -17.95
N VAL A 76 5.83 -1.55 -16.99
CA VAL A 76 6.00 -2.54 -15.93
C VAL A 76 6.31 -1.87 -14.59
N TYR A 77 5.75 -2.41 -13.52
CA TYR A 77 6.04 -1.96 -12.17
C TYR A 77 7.34 -2.59 -11.66
N LYS A 78 8.31 -1.74 -11.32
CA LYS A 78 9.68 -2.13 -10.95
C LYS A 78 9.93 -2.04 -9.46
N SER A 79 10.85 -2.88 -8.97
CA SER A 79 11.23 -2.90 -7.55
C SER A 79 12.19 -1.76 -7.19
N GLN A 80 12.39 -1.51 -5.89
CA GLN A 80 13.37 -0.52 -5.43
C GLN A 80 14.81 -0.83 -5.87
N PHE A 81 15.14 -2.10 -6.11
CA PHE A 81 16.45 -2.50 -6.65
C PHE A 81 16.68 -1.99 -8.08
N GLU A 82 15.60 -1.78 -8.82
CA GLU A 82 15.65 -1.30 -10.20
C GLU A 82 15.46 0.22 -10.27
N THR A 83 14.55 0.77 -9.48
CA THR A 83 14.20 2.20 -9.53
C THR A 83 15.06 3.06 -8.60
N HIS A 84 15.59 2.50 -7.52
CA HIS A 84 16.18 3.22 -6.38
C HIS A 84 15.20 4.17 -5.70
N VAL A 85 13.90 3.86 -5.76
CA VAL A 85 12.83 4.60 -5.08
C VAL A 85 12.10 3.67 -4.11
N SER A 86 11.79 4.16 -2.91
CA SER A 86 11.00 3.43 -1.92
C SER A 86 10.30 4.41 -0.99
N ASN A 87 9.04 4.11 -0.67
CA ASN A 87 8.31 4.77 0.41
C ASN A 87 8.37 3.96 1.72
N GLY A 88 9.00 2.78 1.70
CA GLY A 88 9.39 2.01 2.87
C GLY A 88 10.80 2.35 3.33
N HIS A 89 11.58 1.34 3.71
CA HIS A 89 13.03 1.48 3.83
C HIS A 89 13.66 1.29 2.44
N LEU A 90 14.57 2.19 2.06
CA LEU A 90 15.34 2.11 0.82
C LEU A 90 16.70 1.46 1.10
N SER A 91 16.94 0.28 0.52
CA SER A 91 18.25 -0.38 0.50
C SER A 91 18.34 -1.20 -0.79
N PRO A 92 18.58 -0.54 -1.94
CA PRO A 92 18.61 -1.19 -3.25
C PRO A 92 19.90 -1.99 -3.50
N GLU A 93 20.84 -2.01 -2.55
CA GLU A 93 22.12 -2.69 -2.68
C GLU A 93 21.99 -4.21 -2.48
N LEU A 94 22.69 -5.00 -3.31
CA LEU A 94 22.85 -6.43 -3.06
C LEU A 94 23.71 -6.63 -1.80
N GLY A 95 23.29 -7.54 -0.92
CA GLY A 95 23.82 -7.68 0.43
C GLY A 95 23.34 -6.62 1.42
N GLY A 96 22.54 -5.64 0.98
CA GLY A 96 21.91 -4.65 1.84
C GLY A 96 20.82 -5.24 2.74
N SER A 97 20.22 -4.39 3.58
CA SER A 97 19.20 -4.83 4.54
C SER A 97 18.02 -5.49 3.82
N ARG A 98 17.58 -4.89 2.71
CA ARG A 98 16.47 -5.38 1.88
C ARG A 98 16.73 -6.76 1.30
N ASP A 99 17.93 -6.96 0.75
CA ASP A 99 18.33 -8.23 0.16
C ASP A 99 18.38 -9.34 1.21
N HIS A 100 18.91 -9.04 2.40
CA HIS A 100 19.00 -9.99 3.50
C HIS A 100 17.62 -10.48 3.95
N TRP A 101 16.70 -9.57 4.28
CA TRP A 101 15.42 -9.99 4.83
C TRP A 101 14.50 -10.60 3.78
N GLU A 102 14.55 -10.16 2.51
CA GLU A 102 13.79 -10.83 1.44
C GLU A 102 14.24 -12.29 1.30
N ASN A 103 15.55 -12.54 1.31
CA ASN A 103 16.06 -13.90 1.24
C ASN A 103 15.74 -14.72 2.49
N GLN A 104 15.72 -14.10 3.67
CA GLN A 104 15.25 -14.75 4.89
C GLN A 104 13.76 -15.11 4.82
N LEU A 105 12.93 -14.21 4.32
CA LEU A 105 11.48 -14.41 4.22
C LEU A 105 11.11 -15.46 3.17
N PHE A 106 11.81 -15.48 2.05
CA PHE A 106 11.46 -16.29 0.89
C PHE A 106 12.39 -17.50 0.68
N GLY A 107 13.20 -17.87 1.67
CA GLY A 107 14.02 -19.07 1.61
C GLY A 107 15.13 -19.02 0.56
N ASN A 108 15.81 -17.88 0.43
CA ASN A 108 16.95 -17.64 -0.49
C ASN A 108 16.62 -17.87 -1.98
N CYS A 109 15.38 -17.55 -2.37
CA CYS A 109 14.92 -17.71 -3.75
C CYS A 109 15.54 -16.70 -4.71
N TYR A 110 15.89 -15.50 -4.23
CA TYR A 110 16.30 -14.39 -5.09
C TYR A 110 17.81 -14.27 -5.23
N SER A 111 18.22 -13.78 -6.38
CA SER A 111 19.60 -13.41 -6.68
C SER A 111 19.59 -12.23 -7.64
N GLY A 112 20.47 -11.24 -7.41
CA GLY A 112 20.53 -10.05 -8.25
C GLY A 112 19.32 -9.13 -8.07
N ILE A 113 19.12 -8.19 -8.99
CA ILE A 113 18.13 -7.10 -8.85
C ILE A 113 16.81 -7.35 -9.61
N LYS A 114 16.81 -8.29 -10.57
CA LYS A 114 15.64 -8.60 -11.40
C LYS A 114 14.74 -9.66 -10.74
N HIS A 115 13.47 -9.70 -11.14
CA HIS A 115 12.47 -10.66 -10.68
C HIS A 115 12.22 -10.67 -9.15
N ARG A 116 12.67 -9.62 -8.47
CA ARG A 116 12.38 -9.35 -7.06
C ARG A 116 10.87 -9.14 -6.87
N PRO A 117 10.33 -9.44 -5.68
CA PRO A 117 8.92 -9.26 -5.42
C PRO A 117 8.53 -7.78 -5.46
N LYS A 118 7.34 -7.48 -5.98
CA LYS A 118 6.72 -6.14 -5.93
C LYS A 118 5.79 -6.10 -4.72
N TYR A 119 5.73 -4.97 -4.03
CA TYR A 119 5.06 -4.87 -2.74
C TYR A 119 3.84 -3.99 -2.86
N GLY A 120 2.72 -4.49 -2.34
CA GLY A 120 1.46 -3.80 -2.22
C GLY A 120 0.72 -4.26 -0.98
N ALA A 121 -0.59 -4.05 -0.95
CA ALA A 121 -1.45 -4.57 0.10
C ALA A 121 -2.71 -5.18 -0.50
N LEU A 122 -3.21 -6.23 0.14
CA LEU A 122 -4.47 -6.88 -0.23
C LEU A 122 -5.61 -5.86 -0.02
N ASP A 123 -6.36 -5.63 -1.08
CA ASP A 123 -7.37 -4.58 -1.14
C ASP A 123 -8.78 -5.17 -0.99
N PHE A 124 -9.48 -4.69 0.03
CA PHE A 124 -10.87 -5.02 0.30
C PHE A 124 -11.82 -3.85 0.03
N GLY A 125 -11.35 -2.66 -0.34
CA GLY A 125 -12.22 -1.50 -0.56
C GLY A 125 -12.77 -0.83 0.70
N LEU A 126 -12.12 -1.04 1.85
CA LEU A 126 -12.54 -0.48 3.13
C LEU A 126 -12.21 1.02 3.29
N CYS A 127 -11.21 1.53 2.58
CA CYS A 127 -10.72 2.89 2.77
C CYS A 127 -10.58 3.63 1.43
N PRO A 128 -11.05 4.90 1.32
CA PRO A 128 -10.92 5.70 0.10
C PRO A 128 -9.48 5.85 -0.40
N LEU A 129 -8.54 5.96 0.53
CA LEU A 129 -7.12 6.14 0.26
C LEU A 129 -6.39 4.82 -0.04
N GLY A 130 -7.11 3.71 -0.23
CA GLY A 130 -6.54 2.38 -0.44
C GLY A 130 -6.10 1.67 0.85
N PRO A 131 -5.63 0.41 0.75
CA PRO A 131 -5.33 -0.42 1.92
C PRO A 131 -4.03 -0.04 2.66
N ALA A 132 -3.10 0.67 2.02
CA ALA A 132 -1.82 1.06 2.66
C ALA A 132 -1.37 2.48 2.27
N PRO A 133 -2.16 3.52 2.60
CA PRO A 133 -1.98 4.89 2.11
C PRO A 133 -0.66 5.54 2.55
N ARG A 134 -0.01 5.04 3.61
CA ARG A 134 1.30 5.54 4.05
C ARG A 134 2.38 5.43 2.98
N PHE A 135 2.21 4.57 1.97
CA PHE A 135 3.20 4.33 0.92
C PHE A 135 2.97 5.11 -0.37
N GLY A 136 1.93 5.93 -0.46
CA GLY A 136 1.70 6.69 -1.69
C GLY A 136 0.38 7.44 -1.70
N SER A 137 0.39 8.58 -2.37
CA SER A 137 -0.79 9.39 -2.67
C SER A 137 -1.61 8.82 -3.83
N CYS A 138 -1.02 8.00 -4.69
CA CYS A 138 -1.71 7.28 -5.75
C CYS A 138 -1.54 5.76 -5.54
N TYR A 139 -2.41 4.97 -6.15
CA TYR A 139 -2.29 3.52 -6.14
C TYR A 139 -2.86 2.86 -7.38
N LEU A 140 -2.20 1.79 -7.83
CA LEU A 140 -2.71 0.91 -8.87
C LEU A 140 -3.49 -0.21 -8.21
N VAL A 141 -4.68 -0.52 -8.71
CA VAL A 141 -5.47 -1.69 -8.30
C VAL A 141 -5.37 -2.74 -9.40
N THR A 142 -4.90 -3.92 -9.02
CA THR A 142 -4.68 -5.04 -9.95
C THR A 142 -5.96 -5.78 -10.31
N HIS A 143 -5.93 -6.54 -11.42
CA HIS A 143 -6.86 -7.63 -11.66
C HIS A 143 -6.64 -8.80 -10.68
N SER A 144 -7.68 -9.57 -10.33
CA SER A 144 -7.58 -10.65 -9.33
C SER A 144 -6.73 -11.84 -9.79
N GLN A 145 -6.46 -11.95 -11.10
CA GLN A 145 -5.57 -12.93 -11.71
C GLN A 145 -4.13 -12.84 -11.19
N ILE A 146 -3.77 -11.76 -10.49
CA ILE A 146 -2.47 -11.63 -9.81
C ILE A 146 -2.35 -12.56 -8.60
N LEU A 147 -3.46 -12.88 -7.90
CA LEU A 147 -3.45 -13.54 -6.59
C LEU A 147 -2.65 -14.86 -6.52
N PRO A 148 -2.69 -15.76 -7.54
CA PRO A 148 -1.88 -16.97 -7.52
C PRO A 148 -0.36 -16.71 -7.49
N ARG A 149 0.07 -15.51 -7.90
CA ARG A 149 1.46 -15.05 -7.89
C ARG A 149 1.81 -14.27 -6.62
N CYS A 150 0.90 -14.18 -5.65
CA CYS A 150 1.12 -13.43 -4.42
C CYS A 150 1.42 -14.33 -3.23
N THR A 151 2.31 -13.86 -2.36
CA THR A 151 2.32 -14.22 -0.94
C THR A 151 1.80 -13.04 -0.13
N PHE A 152 1.48 -13.30 1.13
CA PHE A 152 0.89 -12.31 2.02
C PHE A 152 1.49 -12.42 3.41
N SER A 153 1.52 -11.30 4.13
CA SER A 153 1.78 -11.24 5.57
C SER A 153 0.78 -10.33 6.26
N TYR A 154 0.41 -10.68 7.50
CA TYR A 154 -0.31 -9.74 8.36
C TYR A 154 0.67 -8.66 8.80
N MET A 155 0.43 -7.42 8.38
CA MET A 155 1.34 -6.26 8.53
C MET A 155 2.69 -6.42 7.80
N ASP A 156 3.62 -5.50 8.08
CA ASP A 156 4.96 -5.39 7.46
C ASP A 156 5.75 -6.72 7.47
N SER A 157 6.11 -7.24 6.29
CA SER A 157 6.90 -8.49 6.19
C SER A 157 8.37 -8.34 6.61
N TYR A 158 8.90 -7.12 6.65
CA TYR A 158 10.25 -6.84 7.17
C TYR A 158 10.47 -7.35 8.59
N ARG A 159 9.39 -7.41 9.40
CA ARG A 159 9.42 -7.94 10.78
C ARG A 159 9.39 -9.47 10.82
N LEU A 160 9.35 -10.13 9.67
CA LEU A 160 9.26 -11.59 9.52
C LEU A 160 8.11 -12.19 10.35
N PRO A 161 6.87 -11.68 10.22
CA PRO A 161 5.74 -12.17 10.99
C PRO A 161 5.53 -13.67 10.75
N LYS A 162 4.98 -14.34 11.76
CA LYS A 162 4.59 -15.75 11.64
C LYS A 162 3.35 -15.87 10.76
N GLU A 163 2.51 -14.86 10.80
CA GLU A 163 1.24 -14.68 10.11
C GLU A 163 1.48 -14.37 8.63
N LYS A 164 1.85 -15.41 7.87
CA LYS A 164 2.09 -15.32 6.44
C LYS A 164 1.54 -16.55 5.71
N GLY A 165 1.29 -16.38 4.41
CA GLY A 165 0.66 -17.42 3.62
C GLY A 165 0.52 -17.04 2.14
N THR A 166 -0.15 -17.91 1.40
CA THR A 166 -0.60 -17.65 0.02
C THR A 166 -2.11 -17.60 0.00
N ILE A 167 -2.71 -17.28 -1.15
CA ILE A 167 -4.17 -17.35 -1.29
C ILE A 167 -4.73 -18.76 -1.03
N LYS A 168 -3.92 -19.81 -1.23
CA LYS A 168 -4.27 -21.22 -0.95
C LYS A 168 -4.09 -21.59 0.53
N CYS A 169 -3.20 -20.91 1.23
CA CYS A 169 -2.87 -21.15 2.64
C CYS A 169 -3.07 -19.88 3.46
N PHE A 170 -4.29 -19.32 3.41
CA PHE A 170 -4.60 -18.01 3.99
C PHE A 170 -5.01 -18.08 5.48
N ASP A 171 -5.18 -19.30 6.03
CA ASP A 171 -5.74 -19.52 7.37
C ASP A 171 -4.98 -18.79 8.48
N VAL A 172 -3.65 -18.74 8.41
CA VAL A 172 -2.83 -18.08 9.45
C VAL A 172 -3.07 -16.57 9.47
N ILE A 173 -3.21 -15.95 8.29
CA ILE A 173 -3.50 -14.52 8.15
C ILE A 173 -4.95 -14.24 8.58
N LEU A 174 -5.88 -15.11 8.17
CA LEU A 174 -7.28 -15.02 8.56
C LEU A 174 -7.47 -15.13 10.07
N ALA A 175 -6.74 -16.04 10.73
CA ALA A 175 -6.75 -16.17 12.18
C ALA A 175 -6.27 -14.88 12.86
N ALA A 176 -5.17 -14.28 12.39
CA ALA A 176 -4.66 -13.03 12.93
C ALA A 176 -5.68 -11.87 12.77
N LEU A 177 -6.26 -11.74 11.57
CA LEU A 177 -7.27 -10.75 11.26
C LEU A 177 -8.54 -10.92 12.12
N LEU A 178 -9.03 -12.15 12.26
CA LEU A 178 -10.21 -12.46 13.06
C LEU A 178 -9.97 -12.26 14.55
N SER A 179 -8.77 -12.58 15.05
CA SER A 179 -8.40 -12.29 16.44
C SER A 179 -8.41 -10.79 16.73
N GLU A 180 -7.80 -9.97 15.87
CA GLU A 180 -7.81 -8.50 16.06
C GLU A 180 -9.24 -7.95 16.01
N SER A 181 -10.02 -8.41 15.02
CA SER A 181 -11.44 -8.06 14.88
C SER A 181 -12.27 -8.46 16.11
N PHE A 182 -12.01 -9.64 16.68
CA PHE A 182 -12.74 -10.14 17.85
C PHE A 182 -12.39 -9.39 19.13
N GLU A 183 -11.09 -9.20 19.41
CA GLU A 183 -10.61 -8.62 20.66
C GLU A 183 -10.79 -7.10 20.72
N ARG A 184 -10.65 -6.42 19.57
CA ARG A 184 -10.60 -4.95 19.52
C ARG A 184 -11.77 -4.34 18.77
N GLN A 185 -12.60 -5.15 18.10
CA GLN A 185 -13.61 -4.67 17.15
C GLN A 185 -12.98 -3.76 16.09
N TYR A 186 -11.76 -4.08 15.70
CA TYR A 186 -10.92 -3.29 14.80
C TYR A 186 -10.23 -4.22 13.82
N ALA A 187 -10.14 -3.83 12.56
CA ALA A 187 -9.39 -4.58 11.57
C ALA A 187 -8.94 -3.63 10.44
N LEU A 188 -7.69 -3.79 10.00
CA LEU A 188 -7.18 -3.17 8.77
C LEU A 188 -7.36 -1.64 8.68
N GLY A 189 -7.23 -0.94 9.80
CA GLY A 189 -7.41 0.51 9.82
C GLY A 189 -8.80 0.98 10.25
N CYS A 190 -9.77 0.08 10.36
CA CYS A 190 -11.19 0.42 10.52
C CYS A 190 -11.73 -0.03 11.88
N GLU A 191 -12.33 0.92 12.61
CA GLU A 191 -13.04 0.66 13.86
C GLU A 191 -14.44 0.07 13.63
N GLY A 192 -14.95 -0.62 14.64
CA GLY A 192 -16.28 -1.25 14.62
C GLY A 192 -16.40 -2.46 13.68
N LEU A 193 -15.28 -2.99 13.16
CA LEU A 193 -15.26 -4.22 12.37
C LEU A 193 -15.18 -5.45 13.29
N LYS A 194 -16.35 -5.90 13.75
CA LYS A 194 -16.52 -7.21 14.42
C LYS A 194 -16.40 -8.37 13.43
N PRO A 195 -16.09 -9.60 13.88
CA PRO A 195 -15.90 -10.74 12.99
C PRO A 195 -17.07 -11.01 12.05
N SER A 196 -18.31 -10.91 12.53
CA SER A 196 -19.50 -11.14 11.70
C SER A 196 -19.65 -10.10 10.58
N LYS A 197 -19.37 -8.82 10.89
CA LYS A 197 -19.38 -7.73 9.91
C LYS A 197 -18.29 -7.94 8.86
N LEU A 198 -17.09 -8.39 9.28
CA LEU A 198 -15.98 -8.67 8.38
C LEU A 198 -16.30 -9.83 7.41
N ILE A 199 -16.82 -10.96 7.92
CA ILE A 199 -17.19 -12.12 7.10
C ILE A 199 -18.33 -11.79 6.12
N ASN A 200 -19.33 -11.03 6.58
CA ASN A 200 -20.40 -10.54 5.70
C ASN A 200 -19.85 -9.61 4.63
N TYR A 201 -18.91 -8.72 4.99
CA TYR A 201 -18.30 -7.79 4.05
C TYR A 201 -17.54 -8.52 2.94
N PHE A 202 -16.71 -9.51 3.29
CA PHE A 202 -16.01 -10.34 2.31
C PHE A 202 -16.96 -11.10 1.37
N SER A 203 -18.15 -11.46 1.85
CA SER A 203 -19.13 -12.17 1.03
C SER A 203 -19.89 -11.27 0.05
N GLN A 204 -20.04 -9.98 0.35
CA GLN A 204 -20.99 -9.10 -0.33
C GLN A 204 -20.35 -7.94 -1.09
N HIS A 205 -19.16 -7.48 -0.70
CA HIS A 205 -18.64 -6.19 -1.15
C HIS A 205 -17.31 -6.26 -1.91
N LEU A 206 -16.65 -7.42 -1.99
CA LEU A 206 -15.37 -7.54 -2.71
C LEU A 206 -15.49 -7.32 -4.22
N THR A 207 -16.67 -7.54 -4.80
CA THR A 207 -16.97 -7.30 -6.21
C THR A 207 -17.49 -5.90 -6.49
N ALA A 208 -17.57 -5.03 -5.47
CA ALA A 208 -18.02 -3.66 -5.68
C ALA A 208 -17.03 -2.91 -6.58
N PRO A 209 -17.53 -2.04 -7.49
CA PRO A 209 -16.69 -1.14 -8.27
C PRO A 209 -15.77 -0.32 -7.37
N THR A 210 -14.58 0.02 -7.86
CA THR A 210 -13.52 0.65 -7.05
C THR A 210 -14.00 1.96 -6.44
N GLU A 211 -14.73 2.78 -7.19
CA GLU A 211 -15.28 4.08 -6.82
C GLU A 211 -16.24 4.04 -5.62
N LYS A 212 -16.90 2.90 -5.36
CA LYS A 212 -17.80 2.76 -4.19
C LYS A 212 -17.09 2.94 -2.86
N ARG A 213 -15.76 2.75 -2.81
CA ARG A 213 -14.99 3.01 -1.58
C ARG A 213 -14.94 4.48 -1.21
N PHE A 214 -15.18 5.40 -2.14
CA PHE A 214 -15.09 6.85 -1.88
C PHE A 214 -16.28 7.36 -1.05
N ASP A 215 -17.36 6.56 -0.94
CA ASP A 215 -18.48 6.80 -0.03
C ASP A 215 -18.12 6.46 1.44
N ASN A 216 -17.04 5.72 1.67
CA ASN A 216 -16.60 5.36 3.02
C ASN A 216 -15.94 6.55 3.72
N GLN A 217 -16.04 6.58 5.05
CA GLN A 217 -15.33 7.55 5.86
C GLN A 217 -13.80 7.41 5.68
N PRO A 218 -13.06 8.51 5.48
CA PRO A 218 -11.60 8.46 5.39
C PRO A 218 -10.99 7.80 6.64
N CYS A 219 -10.20 6.76 6.43
CA CYS A 219 -9.49 6.09 7.51
C CYS A 219 -8.08 6.70 7.64
N GLY A 220 -7.69 7.15 8.83
CA GLY A 220 -6.31 7.55 9.14
C GLY A 220 -5.39 6.34 9.37
N ASN A 221 -5.54 5.29 8.55
CA ASN A 221 -4.77 4.07 8.65
C ASN A 221 -3.35 4.30 8.14
N LEU A 222 -2.37 3.74 8.83
CA LEU A 222 -0.98 3.74 8.38
C LEU A 222 -0.46 2.31 8.36
N ASP A 223 -0.63 1.60 9.48
CA ASP A 223 0.18 0.43 9.78
C ASP A 223 -0.61 -0.89 9.83
N HIS A 224 -1.94 -0.85 9.65
CA HIS A 224 -2.80 -2.04 9.75
C HIS A 224 -3.29 -2.45 8.36
N TYR A 225 -2.60 -3.40 7.76
CA TYR A 225 -2.92 -3.91 6.43
C TYR A 225 -2.39 -5.34 6.27
N ILE A 226 -2.82 -6.03 5.22
CA ILE A 226 -2.25 -7.32 4.81
C ILE A 226 -1.30 -6.99 3.67
N GLU A 227 0.01 -7.07 3.93
CA GLU A 227 1.01 -6.82 2.89
C GLU A 227 0.94 -7.95 1.86
N ALA A 228 1.01 -7.59 0.59
CA ALA A 228 1.04 -8.50 -0.54
C ALA A 228 2.39 -8.40 -1.25
N GLN A 229 3.04 -9.54 -1.49
CA GLN A 229 4.27 -9.62 -2.26
C GLN A 229 3.98 -10.37 -3.56
N ILE A 230 4.04 -9.64 -4.68
CA ILE A 230 3.77 -10.14 -6.02
C ILE A 230 5.06 -10.67 -6.62
N HIS A 231 5.08 -11.95 -6.96
CA HIS A 231 6.23 -12.64 -7.51
C HIS A 231 6.21 -12.62 -9.05
N GLY A 232 7.36 -12.33 -9.66
CA GLY A 232 7.48 -12.17 -11.12
C GLY A 232 7.15 -10.75 -11.58
N ASP A 233 7.04 -10.55 -12.89
CA ASP A 233 6.84 -9.23 -13.49
C ASP A 233 5.39 -8.75 -13.37
N LEU A 234 5.20 -7.43 -13.27
CA LEU A 234 3.88 -6.82 -13.14
C LEU A 234 3.72 -5.85 -14.31
N SER A 235 2.91 -6.24 -15.27
CA SER A 235 2.64 -5.47 -16.48
C SER A 235 1.45 -4.55 -16.25
N LEU A 236 1.58 -3.28 -16.65
CA LEU A 236 0.48 -2.32 -16.50
C LEU A 236 -0.70 -2.72 -17.39
N ASP A 237 -0.44 -3.01 -18.66
CA ASP A 237 -1.41 -3.50 -19.65
C ASP A 237 -2.19 -4.76 -19.21
N LYS A 238 -1.52 -5.72 -18.55
CA LYS A 238 -2.14 -7.04 -18.26
C LYS A 238 -2.66 -7.19 -16.84
N ASP A 239 -1.98 -6.57 -15.88
CA ASP A 239 -2.20 -6.85 -14.46
C ASP A 239 -2.94 -5.72 -13.74
N VAL A 240 -3.03 -4.51 -14.31
CA VAL A 240 -3.63 -3.34 -13.65
C VAL A 240 -4.99 -3.03 -14.25
N ALA A 241 -5.99 -2.92 -13.37
CA ALA A 241 -7.36 -2.59 -13.77
C ALA A 241 -7.65 -1.09 -13.64
N VAL A 242 -7.17 -0.47 -12.56
CA VAL A 242 -7.53 0.90 -12.19
C VAL A 242 -6.31 1.62 -11.63
N LEU A 243 -6.15 2.89 -11.99
CA LEU A 243 -5.29 3.84 -11.30
C LEU A 243 -6.17 4.76 -10.46
N VAL A 244 -5.90 4.84 -9.16
CA VAL A 244 -6.53 5.83 -8.28
C VAL A 244 -5.52 6.91 -7.93
N ALA A 245 -5.85 8.16 -8.21
CA ALA A 245 -4.99 9.33 -8.01
C ALA A 245 -5.54 10.32 -6.97
N ASP A 246 -4.64 11.10 -6.38
CA ASP A 246 -5.00 12.21 -5.49
C ASP A 246 -5.39 13.46 -6.32
N PRO A 247 -6.56 14.07 -6.06
CA PRO A 247 -7.09 15.16 -6.87
C PRO A 247 -6.22 16.43 -6.86
N SER A 248 -5.29 16.58 -5.90
CA SER A 248 -4.34 17.69 -5.92
C SER A 248 -3.40 17.70 -7.13
N PHE A 249 -3.29 16.59 -7.88
CA PHE A 249 -2.53 16.55 -9.13
C PHE A 249 -3.30 17.05 -10.36
N ILE A 250 -4.61 17.30 -10.26
CA ILE A 250 -5.41 17.82 -11.38
C ILE A 250 -4.87 19.17 -11.84
N GLY A 251 -4.60 19.31 -13.14
CA GLY A 251 -4.02 20.53 -13.72
C GLY A 251 -2.52 20.71 -13.48
N SER A 252 -1.84 19.72 -12.90
CA SER A 252 -0.37 19.69 -12.77
C SER A 252 0.27 18.83 -13.86
N GLN A 253 1.56 19.04 -14.12
CA GLN A 253 2.34 18.19 -15.05
C GLN A 253 2.29 16.70 -14.64
N ILE A 254 2.26 16.40 -13.34
CA ILE A 254 2.12 15.03 -12.84
C ILE A 254 0.73 14.47 -13.16
N GLY A 255 -0.31 15.29 -13.09
CA GLY A 255 -1.66 14.94 -13.52
C GLY A 255 -1.72 14.60 -15.01
N ASP A 256 -1.06 15.39 -15.85
CA ASP A 256 -0.96 15.11 -17.29
C ASP A 256 -0.26 13.77 -17.56
N SER A 257 0.83 13.47 -16.85
CA SER A 257 1.52 12.17 -16.95
C SER A 257 0.64 11.00 -16.46
N LEU A 258 -0.20 11.21 -15.44
CA LEU A 258 -1.14 10.18 -14.97
C LEU A 258 -2.23 9.89 -16.02
N LEU A 259 -2.74 10.93 -16.68
CA LEU A 259 -3.69 10.79 -17.79
C LEU A 259 -3.05 10.04 -18.96
N ALA A 260 -1.84 10.43 -19.37
CA ALA A 260 -1.11 9.78 -20.45
C ALA A 260 -0.80 8.30 -20.14
N LEU A 261 -0.46 7.98 -18.88
CA LEU A 261 -0.27 6.60 -18.43
C LEU A 261 -1.55 5.77 -18.59
N CYS A 262 -2.69 6.33 -18.23
CA CYS A 262 -3.97 5.64 -18.31
C CYS A 262 -4.42 5.43 -19.75
N ASP A 263 -4.20 6.40 -20.62
CA ASP A 263 -4.48 6.31 -22.06
C ASP A 263 -3.61 5.26 -22.76
N GLU A 264 -2.29 5.26 -22.51
CA GLU A 264 -1.34 4.32 -23.13
C GLU A 264 -1.62 2.85 -22.80
N TYR A 265 -2.05 2.56 -21.56
CA TYR A 265 -2.23 1.19 -21.08
C TYR A 265 -3.70 0.79 -20.86
N ASP A 266 -4.66 1.58 -21.37
CA ASP A 266 -6.10 1.35 -21.21
C ASP A 266 -6.53 1.11 -19.74
N ILE A 267 -6.02 1.94 -18.84
CA ILE A 267 -6.28 1.84 -17.40
C ILE A 267 -7.36 2.85 -17.02
N GLU A 268 -8.38 2.41 -16.28
CA GLU A 268 -9.39 3.32 -15.74
C GLU A 268 -8.76 4.26 -14.70
N LEU A 269 -8.92 5.58 -14.90
CA LEU A 269 -8.47 6.59 -13.95
C LEU A 269 -9.61 7.02 -13.03
N LEU A 270 -9.41 6.88 -11.72
CA LEU A 270 -10.29 7.42 -10.69
C LEU A 270 -9.55 8.42 -9.80
N TRP A 271 -10.29 9.40 -9.28
CA TRP A 271 -9.77 10.34 -8.28
C TRP A 271 -10.45 10.06 -6.93
N HIS A 272 -9.65 9.83 -5.89
CA HIS A 272 -10.20 9.72 -4.54
C HIS A 272 -10.49 11.11 -3.94
N ASN A 273 -11.05 11.16 -2.72
CA ASN A 273 -11.50 12.43 -2.12
C ASN A 273 -10.40 13.38 -1.63
N GLY A 274 -9.12 13.17 -1.97
CA GLY A 274 -7.97 13.94 -1.49
C GLY A 274 -7.79 14.01 0.04
N ARG A 275 -6.64 14.55 0.45
CA ARG A 275 -6.37 14.97 1.83
C ARG A 275 -5.67 16.33 1.82
N GLN A 276 -6.17 17.27 2.59
CA GLN A 276 -5.48 18.53 2.88
C GLN A 276 -5.46 18.81 4.38
N MET A 277 -4.54 19.67 4.81
CA MET A 277 -4.41 20.06 6.22
C MET A 277 -3.87 21.49 6.30
N ARG A 278 -4.40 22.30 7.20
CA ARG A 278 -3.81 23.62 7.48
C ARG A 278 -2.51 23.44 8.26
N VAL A 279 -1.54 24.32 8.04
CA VAL A 279 -0.26 24.28 8.77
C VAL A 279 -0.45 24.37 10.29
N THR A 280 -1.44 25.16 10.74
CA THR A 280 -1.78 25.30 12.16
C THR A 280 -2.27 24.02 12.82
N ASP A 281 -2.75 23.07 12.02
CA ASP A 281 -3.36 21.82 12.50
C ASP A 281 -2.34 20.66 12.47
N VAL A 282 -1.10 20.93 12.01
CA VAL A 282 -0.01 19.95 12.01
C VAL A 282 0.44 19.72 13.46
N PRO A 283 0.34 18.50 13.99
CA PRO A 283 0.79 18.20 15.35
C PRO A 283 2.32 18.24 15.47
N ASP A 284 2.82 18.64 16.63
CA ASP A 284 4.23 18.57 17.01
C ASP A 284 4.62 17.25 17.72
N ASP A 285 3.64 16.42 18.06
CA ASP A 285 3.81 15.17 18.81
C ASP A 285 3.66 13.89 17.95
N PHE A 286 3.48 14.02 16.63
CA PHE A 286 3.36 12.88 15.72
C PHE A 286 4.42 12.91 14.60
N ARG A 287 5.20 11.82 14.48
CA ARG A 287 6.35 11.69 13.57
C ARG A 287 7.47 12.73 13.76
N GLY A 288 7.48 13.42 14.90
CA GLY A 288 8.59 14.24 15.38
C GLY A 288 8.29 15.75 15.39
N ALA A 289 8.91 16.47 16.32
CA ALA A 289 8.63 17.88 16.59
C ALA A 289 8.91 18.87 15.44
N ALA A 290 9.58 18.41 14.37
CA ALA A 290 9.88 19.25 13.22
C ALA A 290 8.72 19.35 12.21
N MET A 291 7.68 18.52 12.32
CA MET A 291 6.59 18.45 11.33
C MET A 291 5.89 19.81 11.11
N PRO A 292 5.53 20.61 12.14
CA PRO A 292 4.88 21.91 11.93
C PRO A 292 5.78 22.90 11.18
N THR A 293 7.05 22.99 11.55
CA THR A 293 8.02 23.87 10.88
C THR A 293 8.25 23.46 9.43
N LEU A 294 8.35 22.15 9.16
CA LEU A 294 8.48 21.65 7.80
C LEU A 294 7.24 21.98 6.98
N ALA A 295 6.04 21.72 7.51
CA ALA A 295 4.78 22.06 6.85
C ALA A 295 4.71 23.54 6.49
N GLN A 296 5.04 24.44 7.44
CA GLN A 296 5.07 25.88 7.19
C GLN A 296 6.02 26.28 6.06
N SER A 297 7.15 25.58 5.93
CA SER A 297 8.17 25.90 4.92
C SER A 297 7.79 25.54 3.48
N ILE A 298 6.83 24.61 3.30
CA ILE A 298 6.41 24.13 1.98
C ILE A 298 4.96 24.51 1.62
N ALA A 299 4.17 24.94 2.61
CA ALA A 299 2.75 25.21 2.43
C ALA A 299 2.48 26.33 1.43
N GLU A 300 1.37 26.18 0.71
CA GLU A 300 0.79 27.22 -0.14
C GLU A 300 -0.55 27.60 0.47
N ASP A 301 -0.86 28.89 0.55
CA ASP A 301 -2.10 29.39 1.17
C ASP A 301 -2.40 28.80 2.57
N GLN A 302 -1.33 28.57 3.35
CA GLN A 302 -1.38 27.96 4.69
C GLN A 302 -1.92 26.52 4.72
N ILE A 303 -1.95 25.83 3.59
CA ILE A 303 -2.34 24.42 3.48
C ILE A 303 -1.20 23.56 2.92
N ILE A 304 -1.26 22.27 3.25
CA ILE A 304 -0.48 21.23 2.60
C ILE A 304 -1.40 20.14 2.05
N ASN A 305 -1.02 19.57 0.90
CA ASN A 305 -1.70 18.43 0.26
C ASN A 305 -0.64 17.50 -0.37
N ALA A 306 -1.08 16.47 -1.11
CA ALA A 306 -0.17 15.50 -1.72
C ALA A 306 0.75 16.14 -2.77
N GLU A 307 0.22 16.98 -3.66
CA GLU A 307 1.01 17.68 -4.69
C GLU A 307 2.09 18.58 -4.08
N ILE A 308 1.77 19.37 -3.06
CA ILE A 308 2.72 20.28 -2.40
C ILE A 308 3.89 19.50 -1.77
N ILE A 309 3.59 18.42 -1.03
CA ILE A 309 4.62 17.54 -0.45
C ILE A 309 5.41 16.83 -1.56
N GLY A 310 4.72 16.44 -2.63
CA GLY A 310 5.29 15.85 -3.83
C GLY A 310 6.36 16.73 -4.47
N ARG A 311 5.95 17.94 -4.83
CA ARG A 311 6.78 18.97 -5.43
C ARG A 311 7.96 19.35 -4.55
N ALA A 312 7.77 19.48 -3.24
CA ALA A 312 8.87 19.74 -2.31
C ALA A 312 9.95 18.65 -2.35
N ALA A 313 9.56 17.37 -2.40
CA ALA A 313 10.51 16.26 -2.51
C ALA A 313 11.20 16.22 -3.88
N TYR A 314 10.44 16.47 -4.96
CA TYR A 314 10.97 16.57 -6.30
C TYR A 314 12.07 17.64 -6.40
N GLN A 315 11.81 18.84 -5.87
CA GLN A 315 12.79 19.94 -5.87
C GLN A 315 14.01 19.59 -5.02
N LEU A 316 13.81 18.98 -3.85
CA LEU A 316 14.90 18.55 -2.98
C LEU A 316 15.82 17.53 -3.70
N GLN A 317 15.26 16.60 -4.45
CA GLN A 317 16.03 15.57 -5.14
C GLN A 317 16.79 16.09 -6.38
N LYS A 318 16.31 17.17 -7.01
CA LYS A 318 17.01 17.84 -8.12
C LYS A 318 18.22 18.68 -7.68
N GLN A 319 18.32 19.03 -6.40
CA GLN A 319 19.43 19.85 -5.90
C GLN A 319 20.74 19.04 -5.84
N PRO A 320 21.83 19.51 -6.47
CA PRO A 320 23.15 18.91 -6.31
C PRO A 320 23.54 18.91 -4.83
N THR A 321 23.91 17.75 -4.29
CA THR A 321 24.23 17.62 -2.87
C THR A 321 25.70 17.24 -2.70
N SER A 322 26.44 18.02 -1.93
CA SER A 322 27.85 17.71 -1.60
C SER A 322 27.95 16.50 -0.67
N TRP A 323 29.13 15.87 -0.58
CA TRP A 323 29.35 14.72 0.31
C TRP A 323 29.03 15.04 1.78
N SER A 324 29.36 16.25 2.26
CA SER A 324 29.08 16.72 3.61
C SER A 324 27.59 16.90 3.91
N GLU A 325 26.76 17.10 2.89
CA GLU A 325 25.34 17.42 3.05
C GLU A 325 24.42 16.21 2.84
N ARG A 326 24.94 15.07 2.36
CA ARG A 326 24.15 13.86 2.06
C ARG A 326 23.31 13.37 3.23
N GLY A 327 23.86 13.43 4.46
CA GLY A 327 23.12 13.05 5.66
C GLY A 327 21.93 13.96 5.94
N ALA A 328 22.11 15.28 5.79
CA ALA A 328 21.05 16.26 5.96
C ALA A 328 19.98 16.15 4.86
N HIS A 329 20.39 15.89 3.62
CA HIS A 329 19.50 15.65 2.49
C HIS A 329 18.62 14.40 2.71
N THR A 330 19.24 13.29 3.09
CA THR A 330 18.52 12.04 3.43
C THR A 330 17.52 12.26 4.55
N LYS A 331 17.90 13.03 5.58
CA LYS A 331 16.99 13.39 6.67
C LYS A 331 15.80 14.21 6.19
N LYS A 332 16.01 15.24 5.35
CA LYS A 332 14.91 16.05 4.79
C LYS A 332 13.93 15.22 3.94
N MET A 333 14.45 14.29 3.12
CA MET A 333 13.61 13.35 2.37
C MET A 333 12.76 12.47 3.30
N GLN A 334 13.38 11.98 4.38
CA GLN A 334 12.67 11.23 5.41
C GLN A 334 11.61 12.09 6.11
N ASP A 335 11.90 13.35 6.43
CA ASP A 335 10.96 14.26 7.08
C ASP A 335 9.75 14.57 6.17
N LEU A 336 9.93 14.73 4.85
CA LEU A 336 8.83 14.90 3.90
C LEU A 336 7.93 13.66 3.82
N LYS A 337 8.51 12.46 3.85
CA LYS A 337 7.76 11.21 3.96
C LYS A 337 6.98 11.13 5.27
N LEU A 338 7.58 11.58 6.38
CA LEU A 338 6.90 11.62 7.67
C LEU A 338 5.75 12.64 7.67
N LEU A 339 5.91 13.78 7.01
CA LEU A 339 4.85 14.77 6.82
C LEU A 339 3.69 14.21 5.99
N TRP A 340 3.97 13.38 4.98
CA TRP A 340 2.93 12.62 4.28
C TRP A 340 2.14 11.73 5.25
N HIS A 341 2.79 11.02 6.17
CA HIS A 341 2.08 10.22 7.17
C HIS A 341 1.19 11.07 8.08
N VAL A 342 1.63 12.28 8.44
CA VAL A 342 0.81 13.24 9.20
C VAL A 342 -0.44 13.61 8.41
N LEU A 343 -0.30 13.94 7.12
CA LEU A 343 -1.43 14.28 6.25
C LEU A 343 -2.42 13.10 6.09
N VAL A 344 -1.91 11.88 5.89
CA VAL A 344 -2.74 10.66 5.85
C VAL A 344 -3.47 10.45 7.18
N LYS A 345 -2.85 10.74 8.32
CA LYS A 345 -3.46 10.51 9.64
C LYS A 345 -4.47 11.59 10.03
N TYR A 346 -4.14 12.87 9.83
CA TYR A 346 -4.87 14.01 10.41
C TYR A 346 -5.49 14.98 9.41
N GLY A 347 -5.14 14.90 8.13
CA GLY A 347 -5.80 15.72 7.10
C GLY A 347 -7.32 15.52 7.05
N HIS A 348 -7.97 16.30 6.20
CA HIS A 348 -9.39 16.16 5.91
C HIS A 348 -9.60 16.18 4.40
N THR A 349 -10.75 15.65 3.97
CA THR A 349 -11.20 15.83 2.60
C THR A 349 -11.38 17.32 2.33
N PRO A 350 -10.83 17.86 1.22
CA PRO A 350 -11.15 19.22 0.79
C PRO A 350 -12.66 19.36 0.66
N SER A 351 -13.24 20.42 1.21
CA SER A 351 -14.66 20.72 1.05
C SER A 351 -14.92 21.05 -0.43
N ASN A 352 -15.55 20.11 -1.15
CA ASN A 352 -15.89 20.25 -2.57
C ASN A 352 -16.74 21.52 -2.81
N GLU A 353 -16.28 22.41 -3.69
CA GLU A 353 -17.09 22.60 -4.89
C GLU A 353 -16.82 21.41 -5.80
N PRO A 354 -17.85 20.74 -6.34
CA PRO A 354 -17.66 19.56 -7.15
C PRO A 354 -16.85 19.94 -8.39
N PHE A 355 -15.68 19.32 -8.56
CA PHE A 355 -14.96 19.32 -9.82
C PHE A 355 -15.80 18.54 -10.84
N LEU A 356 -16.75 19.23 -11.48
CA LEU A 356 -17.35 18.82 -12.73
C LEU A 356 -16.31 19.06 -13.82
N LEU A 357 -15.69 17.99 -14.31
CA LEU A 357 -15.12 17.95 -15.65
C LEU A 357 -16.02 17.06 -16.51
#